data_AF-A0A527ZK56-F1
#
_entry.id   AF-A0A527ZK56-F1
#
_cell.length_a   1.000
_cell.length_b   1.000
_cell.length_c   1.000
_cell.angle_alpha   90.00
_cell.angle_beta   90.00
_cell.angle_gamma   90.00
#
_symmetry.space_group_name_H-M   'P 1'
#
loop_
_entity.id
_entity.type
_entity.pdbx_description
1 polymer ?
#
loop_
_entity_poly.entity_id
_entity_poly.type
_entity_poly.pdbx_seq_one_letter_code
_entity_poly.pdbx_strand_id
1 'polypeptide(L)'
;MRKPRATAATSGPDGLASAGDVAAIVAGTHGDPFAILGVHEVNKGFVARCFVPHAEFVTAYTLTGKKAGELSRRDEGGFFEG
;
A
#
# COMPACT_ATOMS: atom_id res chain seq x y z
N MET A 1 4.14 -2.31 30.45
CA MET A 1 3.48 -2.47 29.13
C MET A 1 4.16 -1.51 28.16
N ARG A 2 4.84 -2.00 27.11
CA ARG A 2 5.42 -1.12 26.07
C ARG A 2 4.27 -0.68 25.16
N LYS A 3 4.07 0.64 25.03
CA LYS A 3 3.13 1.20 24.05
C LYS A 3 3.54 0.75 22.64
N PRO A 4 2.60 0.34 21.77
CA PRO A 4 2.91 0.16 20.36
C PRO A 4 3.45 1.48 19.82
N ARG A 5 4.61 1.45 19.16
CA ARG A 5 5.15 2.61 18.47
C ARG A 5 4.45 2.67 17.12
N ALA A 6 3.41 3.48 17.01
CA ALA A 6 2.84 3.84 15.71
C ALA A 6 3.84 4.74 15.00
N THR A 7 4.55 4.20 14.01
CA THR A 7 5.27 5.02 13.03
C THR A 7 4.21 5.58 12.10
N ALA A 8 4.04 6.91 12.08
CA ALA A 8 3.12 7.54 11.14
C ALA A 8 3.60 7.27 9.70
N ALA A 9 2.72 6.68 8.89
CA ALA A 9 2.95 6.49 7.46
C ALA A 9 3.30 7.83 6.81
N THR A 10 4.47 7.93 6.19
CA THR A 10 4.87 9.15 5.50
C THR A 10 4.64 8.94 4.01
N SER A 11 3.52 9.45 3.50
CA SER A 11 3.27 9.48 2.06
C SER A 11 4.19 10.50 1.39
N GLY A 12 4.79 10.14 0.25
CA GLY A 12 5.54 11.07 -0.59
C GLY A 12 4.65 12.18 -1.18
N PRO A 13 5.22 13.16 -1.90
CA PRO A 13 4.49 14.33 -2.42
C PRO A 13 3.29 13.98 -3.31
N ASP A 14 3.31 12.80 -3.94
CA ASP A 14 2.22 12.32 -4.81
C ASP A 14 1.26 11.36 -4.10
N GLY A 15 1.41 11.18 -2.78
CA GLY A 15 0.60 10.26 -1.97
C GLY A 15 1.00 8.79 -2.07
N LEU A 16 2.16 8.51 -2.66
CA LEU A 16 2.76 7.19 -2.76
C LEU A 16 3.39 6.78 -1.42
N ALA A 17 3.41 5.48 -1.11
CA ALA A 17 4.11 4.99 0.08
C ALA A 17 5.61 5.31 -0.01
N SER A 18 6.23 5.67 1.12
CA SER A 18 7.67 5.88 1.15
C SER A 18 8.42 4.57 0.86
N ALA A 19 9.64 4.66 0.30
CA ALA A 19 10.46 3.47 0.06
C ALA A 19 10.74 2.67 1.34
N GLY A 20 10.86 3.36 2.49
CA GLY A 20 11.04 2.72 3.80
C GLY A 20 9.82 1.92 4.24
N ASP A 21 8.62 2.47 4.05
CA ASP A 21 7.38 1.77 4.38
C ASP A 21 7.17 0.56 3.47
N VAL A 22 7.44 0.70 2.16
CA VAL A 22 7.38 -0.42 1.20
C VAL A 22 8.33 -1.54 1.64
N ALA A 23 9.60 -1.22 1.90
CA ALA A 23 10.58 -2.20 2.34
C ALA A 23 10.18 -2.88 3.67
N ALA A 24 9.65 -2.12 4.62
CA ALA A 24 9.21 -2.66 5.91
C ALA A 24 7.97 -3.57 5.78
N ILE A 25 7.04 -3.26 4.86
CA ILE A 25 5.90 -4.14 4.55
C ILE A 25 6.39 -5.44 3.92
N VAL A 26 7.24 -5.35 2.89
CA VAL A 26 7.79 -6.53 2.20
C VAL A 26 8.59 -7.42 3.15
N ALA A 27 9.35 -6.82 4.06
CA ALA A 27 10.11 -7.54 5.08
C ALA A 27 9.26 -8.05 6.27
N GLY A 28 7.97 -7.68 6.36
CA GLY A 28 7.10 -8.04 7.48
C GLY A 28 7.49 -7.37 8.82
N THR A 29 8.17 -6.22 8.77
CA THR A 29 8.68 -5.50 9.95
C THR A 29 7.94 -4.20 10.25
N HIS A 30 7.00 -3.78 9.39
CA HIS A 30 6.22 -2.57 9.61
C HIS A 30 5.32 -2.70 10.85
N GLY A 31 5.41 -1.73 11.78
CA GLY A 31 4.70 -1.78 13.06
C GLY A 31 3.20 -1.55 12.97
N ASP A 32 2.72 -0.98 11.85
CA ASP A 32 1.30 -0.75 11.56
C ASP A 32 1.00 -0.94 10.07
N PRO A 33 0.81 -2.17 9.58
CA PRO A 33 0.63 -2.42 8.15
C PRO A 33 -0.60 -1.74 7.54
N PHE A 34 -1.65 -1.49 8.32
CA PHE A 34 -2.89 -0.87 7.83
C PHE A 34 -2.80 0.65 7.70
N ALA A 35 -1.79 1.28 8.31
CA ALA A 35 -1.44 2.66 7.98
C ALA A 35 -0.95 2.81 6.52
N ILE A 36 -0.54 1.71 5.88
CA ILE A 36 -0.01 1.69 4.50
C ILE A 36 -0.96 0.96 3.55
N LEU A 37 -1.38 -0.26 3.91
CA LEU A 37 -2.19 -1.16 3.08
C LEU A 37 -3.67 -0.79 3.10
N GLY A 38 -4.39 -1.19 2.05
CA GLY A 38 -5.80 -0.89 1.86
C GLY A 38 -6.02 0.33 0.98
N VAL A 39 -7.23 0.88 1.03
CA VAL A 39 -7.63 2.07 0.26
C VAL A 39 -7.52 3.29 1.15
N HIS A 40 -6.80 4.31 0.69
CA HIS A 40 -6.54 5.54 1.43
C HIS A 40 -6.95 6.76 0.61
N GLU A 41 -7.56 7.75 1.27
CA GLU A 41 -7.82 9.05 0.66
C GLU A 41 -6.50 9.83 0.48
N VAL A 42 -6.25 10.27 -0.73
CA VAL A 42 -5.06 11.04 -1.10
C VAL A 42 -5.50 12.18 -2.02
N ASN A 43 -5.21 13.42 -1.61
CA ASN A 43 -5.61 14.62 -2.34
C ASN A 43 -7.12 14.64 -2.64
N LYS A 44 -7.51 14.47 -3.90
CA LYS A 44 -8.92 14.45 -4.36
C LYS A 44 -9.39 13.07 -4.81
N GLY A 45 -8.62 12.03 -4.49
CA GLY A 45 -8.87 10.65 -4.94
C GLY A 45 -8.51 9.61 -3.90
N PHE A 46 -8.39 8.38 -4.35
CA PHE A 46 -8.02 7.23 -3.54
C PHE A 46 -6.79 6.55 -4.13
N VAL A 47 -5.94 6.02 -3.26
CA VAL A 47 -4.86 5.11 -3.63
C VAL A 47 -5.14 3.76 -2.99
N ALA A 48 -5.16 2.70 -3.78
CA ALA A 48 -5.25 1.34 -3.31
C ALA A 48 -3.85 0.75 -3.19
N ARG A 49 -3.52 0.19 -2.03
CA ARG A 49 -2.25 -0.50 -1.79
C ARG A 49 -2.48 -1.92 -1.31
N CYS A 50 -1.72 -2.86 -1.86
CA CYS A 50 -1.76 -4.25 -1.42
C CYS A 50 -0.38 -4.90 -1.45
N PHE A 51 -0.25 -5.93 -0.62
CA PHE A 51 0.90 -6.81 -0.60
C PHE A 51 0.44 -8.22 -1.00
N VAL A 52 0.83 -8.66 -2.19
CA VAL A 52 0.46 -9.95 -2.78
C VAL A 52 1.74 -10.62 -3.29
N PRO A 53 2.43 -11.40 -2.43
CA PRO A 53 3.65 -12.11 -2.81
C PRO A 53 3.43 -12.98 -4.06
N HIS A 54 4.45 -13.02 -4.93
CA HIS A 54 4.46 -13.80 -6.17
C HIS A 54 3.44 -13.37 -7.24
N ALA A 55 2.62 -12.34 -7.03
CA ALA A 55 1.79 -11.79 -8.08
C ALA A 55 2.65 -11.03 -9.11
N GLU A 56 2.29 -11.16 -10.38
CA GLU A 56 2.88 -10.37 -11.46
C GLU A 56 2.12 -9.05 -11.67
N PHE A 57 0.78 -9.11 -11.59
CA PHE A 57 -0.11 -7.98 -11.83
C PHE A 57 -1.28 -7.97 -10.84
N VAL A 58 -1.76 -6.77 -10.53
CA VAL A 58 -2.97 -6.56 -9.70
C VAL A 58 -3.89 -5.55 -10.38
N THR A 59 -5.17 -5.89 -10.46
CA THR A 59 -6.24 -4.99 -10.91
C THR A 59 -7.26 -4.82 -9.79
N ALA A 60 -7.56 -3.57 -9.44
CA ALA A 60 -8.65 -3.25 -8.53
C ALA A 60 -10.00 -3.23 -9.27
N TYR A 61 -11.03 -3.69 -8.58
CA TYR A 61 -12.42 -3.65 -9.02
C TYR A 61 -13.29 -3.01 -7.94
N THR A 62 -14.32 -2.30 -8.36
CA THR A 62 -15.39 -1.84 -7.48
C THR A 62 -16.25 -3.02 -7.01
N LEU A 63 -17.05 -2.82 -5.96
CA LEU A 63 -17.97 -3.85 -5.46
C LEU A 63 -19.02 -4.30 -6.49
N THR A 64 -19.30 -3.48 -7.50
CA THR A 64 -20.21 -3.82 -8.61
C THR A 64 -19.49 -4.53 -9.77
N GLY A 65 -18.21 -4.86 -9.62
CA GLY A 65 -17.43 -5.58 -10.62
C GLY A 65 -16.85 -4.71 -11.74
N LYS A 66 -16.99 -3.38 -11.68
CA LYS A 66 -16.35 -2.46 -12.64
C LYS A 66 -14.84 -2.36 -12.35
N LYS A 67 -14.00 -2.50 -13.38
CA LYS A 67 -12.53 -2.26 -13.31
C LYS A 67 -12.27 -0.83 -12.81
N ALA A 68 -11.54 -0.70 -11.71
CA ALA A 68 -11.15 0.56 -11.11
C ALA A 68 -9.78 1.04 -11.60
N GLY A 69 -8.84 0.11 -11.81
CA GLY A 69 -7.49 0.42 -12.30
C GLY A 69 -6.52 -0.74 -12.12
N GLU A 70 -5.38 -0.67 -12.80
CA GLU A 70 -4.24 -1.55 -12.57
C GLU A 70 -3.29 -0.89 -11.57
N LEU A 71 -2.74 -1.67 -10.64
CA LEU A 71 -1.81 -1.17 -9.64
C LEU A 71 -0.38 -1.38 -10.12
N SER A 72 0.46 -0.37 -9.91
CA SER A 72 1.87 -0.43 -10.24
C SER A 72 2.61 -1.30 -9.23
N ARG A 73 3.40 -2.26 -9.71
CA ARG A 73 4.31 -3.04 -8.87
C ARG A 73 5.46 -2.14 -8.44
N ARG A 74 5.56 -1.83 -7.14
CA ARG A 74 6.60 -0.96 -6.57
C ARG A 74 7.79 -1.73 -6.03
N ASP A 75 7.59 -3.00 -5.71
CA ASP A 75 8.63 -3.88 -5.20
C ASP A 75 8.42 -5.30 -5.74
N GLU A 76 9.52 -5.99 -6.07
CA GLU A 76 9.48 -7.36 -6.59
C GLU A 76 8.96 -8.37 -5.56
N GLY A 77 9.06 -8.08 -4.27
CA GLY A 77 8.48 -8.86 -3.19
C GLY A 77 6.95 -8.88 -3.20
N GLY A 78 6.29 -8.07 -4.03
CA GLY A 78 4.84 -8.12 -4.25
C GLY A 78 4.08 -6.95 -3.63
N PHE A 79 4.70 -5.78 -3.47
CA PHE A 79 4.00 -4.56 -3.09
C PHE A 79 3.48 -3.83 -4.32
N PHE A 80 2.20 -3.45 -4.29
CA PHE A 80 1.53 -2.73 -5.38
C PHE A 80 0.80 -1.50 -4.86
N GLU A 81 0.80 -0.41 -5.64
CA GLU A 81 -0.07 0.75 -5.39
C GLU A 81 -0.51 1.45 -6.67
N GLY A 82 -1.67 2.10 -6.64
CA GLY A 82 -2.24 2.87 -7.75
C GLY A 82 -3.64 3.39 -7.48
#